data_AF-A0A529LGT9-F1
#
_entry.id   AF-A0A529LGT9-F1
#
_cell.length_a   1.000
_cell.length_b   1.000
_cell.length_c   1.000
_cell.angle_alpha   90.00
_cell.angle_beta   90.00
_cell.angle_gamma   90.00
#
_symmetry.space_group_name_H-M   'P 1'
#
loop_
_entity.id
_entity.type
_entity.pdbx_description
1 polymer ?
#
loop_
_entity_poly.entity_id
_entity_poly.type
_entity_poly.pdbx_seq_one_letter_code
_entity_poly.pdbx_strand_id
1 'polypeptide(L)'
;MLRAGGPKPALAAETFEVTKTDAEWHAILSDAAFDVLRKQGTEYPGTSPLLNEHRKGIFACAGCDLPVYSSETKFDSGTGWPSFW
;
A
#
# COMPACT_ATOMS: atom_id res chain seq x y z
N MET A 1 -10.59 -42.18 1.30
CA MET A 1 -11.24 -41.04 0.64
C MET A 1 -11.20 -39.84 1.60
N LEU A 2 -10.20 -38.98 1.49
CA LEU A 2 -10.06 -37.81 2.37
C LEU A 2 -10.65 -36.60 1.63
N ARG A 3 -11.77 -36.08 2.12
CA ARG A 3 -12.35 -34.81 1.62
C ARG A 3 -11.49 -33.67 2.15
N ALA A 4 -10.67 -33.08 1.28
CA ALA A 4 -10.06 -31.78 1.56
C ALA A 4 -11.19 -30.73 1.63
N GLY A 5 -11.40 -30.14 2.80
CA GLY A 5 -12.21 -28.94 2.94
C GLY A 5 -11.53 -27.82 2.17
N GLY A 6 -12.19 -27.31 1.12
CA GLY A 6 -11.71 -26.15 0.38
C GLY A 6 -11.55 -24.93 1.29
N PRO A 7 -10.68 -23.98 0.91
CA PRO A 7 -10.46 -22.76 1.69
C PRO A 7 -11.79 -22.04 1.88
N LYS A 8 -12.15 -21.78 3.14
CA LYS A 8 -13.26 -20.90 3.49
C LYS A 8 -12.88 -19.49 3.01
N PRO A 9 -13.77 -18.76 2.30
CA PRO A 9 -13.52 -17.36 2.00
C PRO A 9 -13.30 -16.63 3.33
N ALA A 10 -12.23 -15.84 3.39
CA ALA A 10 -12.00 -14.95 4.50
C ALA A 10 -13.21 -14.01 4.65
N LEU A 11 -13.59 -13.79 5.91
CA LEU A 11 -14.78 -13.11 6.40
C LEU A 11 -15.26 -11.92 5.55
N ALA A 12 -16.57 -11.94 5.28
CA ALA A 12 -17.55 -10.85 5.21
C ALA A 12 -17.13 -9.47 4.69
N ALA A 13 -17.90 -8.97 3.73
CA ALA A 13 -17.81 -7.62 3.16
C ALA A 13 -17.90 -6.51 4.23
N GLU A 14 -16.76 -6.14 4.80
CA GLU A 14 -16.60 -4.81 5.39
C GLU A 14 -16.60 -3.81 4.23
N THR A 15 -17.57 -2.89 4.25
CA THR A 15 -17.62 -1.80 3.28
C THR A 15 -16.73 -0.68 3.77
N PHE A 16 -15.63 -0.45 3.07
CA PHE A 16 -14.75 0.67 3.35
C PHE A 16 -15.26 1.92 2.63
N GLU A 17 -15.02 3.10 3.22
CA GLU A 17 -15.35 4.40 2.64
C GLU A 17 -14.88 4.53 1.19
N VAL A 18 -13.69 3.98 0.88
CA VAL A 18 -13.17 3.87 -0.47
C VAL A 18 -13.13 2.41 -0.89
N THR A 19 -14.11 2.02 -1.70
CA THR A 19 -14.19 0.70 -2.33
C THR A 19 -14.20 0.87 -3.84
N LYS A 20 -13.30 0.19 -4.55
CA LYS A 20 -13.22 0.16 -6.02
C LYS A 20 -12.88 -1.25 -6.49
N THR A 21 -13.26 -1.55 -7.73
CA THR A 21 -12.87 -2.77 -8.44
C THR A 21 -11.38 -2.75 -8.79
N ASP A 22 -10.80 -3.92 -9.07
CA ASP A 22 -9.41 -4.02 -9.52
C ASP A 22 -9.17 -3.21 -10.81
N ALA A 23 -10.15 -3.16 -11.73
CA ALA A 23 -10.06 -2.40 -12.96
C ALA A 23 -10.00 -0.88 -12.71
N GLU A 24 -10.82 -0.38 -11.79
CA GLU A 24 -10.79 1.03 -11.39
C GLU A 24 -9.49 1.40 -10.68
N TRP A 25 -8.94 0.49 -9.86
CA TRP A 25 -7.63 0.68 -9.24
C TRP A 25 -6.49 0.71 -10.28
N HIS A 26 -6.49 -0.22 -11.23
CA HIS A 26 -5.52 -0.22 -12.33
C HIS A 26 -5.59 1.03 -13.20
N ALA A 27 -6.75 1.68 -13.29
CA ALA A 27 -6.91 2.90 -14.07
C ALA A 27 -6.23 4.14 -13.43
N ILE A 28 -5.97 4.12 -12.12
CA ILE A 28 -5.39 5.26 -11.39
C ILE A 28 -4.01 4.98 -10.79
N LEU A 29 -3.66 3.70 -10.59
CA LEU A 29 -2.36 3.28 -10.08
C LEU A 29 -1.42 2.90 -11.24
N SER A 30 -0.12 3.14 -11.06
CA SER A 30 0.88 2.47 -11.88
C SER A 30 0.89 0.98 -11.57
N ASP A 31 1.41 0.16 -12.49
CA ASP A 31 1.51 -1.30 -12.29
C ASP A 31 2.28 -1.66 -11.01
N ALA A 32 3.36 -0.93 -10.72
CA ALA A 32 4.15 -1.13 -9.50
C ALA A 32 3.36 -0.78 -8.23
N ALA A 33 2.63 0.34 -8.23
CA ALA A 33 1.80 0.73 -7.08
C ALA A 33 0.61 -0.23 -6.90
N PHE A 34 0.01 -0.72 -7.99
CA PHE A 34 -1.06 -1.70 -7.93
C PHE A 34 -0.57 -3.03 -7.33
N ASP A 35 0.60 -3.52 -7.76
CA ASP A 35 1.18 -4.74 -7.22
C ASP A 35 1.40 -4.64 -5.69
N VAL A 36 2.02 -3.55 -5.23
CA VAL A 36 2.24 -3.29 -3.79
C VAL A 36 0.91 -3.14 -3.04
N LEU A 37 0.03 -2.23 -3.46
CA LEU A 37 -1.17 -1.86 -2.68
C LEU A 37 -2.32 -2.87 -2.77
N ARG A 38 -2.41 -3.64 -3.87
CA ARG A 38 -3.55 -4.52 -4.15
C ARG A 38 -3.18 -6.00 -4.23
N LYS A 39 -1.94 -6.32 -4.59
CA LYS A 39 -1.43 -7.71 -4.64
C LYS A 39 -0.46 -8.05 -3.53
N GLN A 40 -0.31 -7.15 -2.54
CA GLN A 40 0.57 -7.33 -1.38
C GLN A 40 2.04 -7.53 -1.78
N GLY A 41 2.43 -6.98 -2.92
CA GLY A 41 3.83 -6.92 -3.35
C GLY A 41 4.67 -6.06 -2.42
N THR A 42 5.99 -6.12 -2.60
CA THR A 42 6.95 -5.27 -1.89
C THR A 42 7.97 -4.79 -2.91
N GLU A 43 8.10 -3.46 -3.05
CA GLU A 43 9.11 -2.85 -3.90
C GLU A 43 10.52 -3.19 -3.42
N TYR A 44 11.50 -3.28 -4.34
CA TYR A 44 12.88 -3.55 -3.95
C TYR A 44 13.44 -2.41 -3.08
N PRO A 45 14.32 -2.71 -2.09
CA PRO A 45 14.91 -1.67 -1.25
C PRO A 45 15.68 -0.66 -2.09
N GLY A 46 15.59 0.62 -1.73
CA GLY A 46 16.28 1.69 -2.43
C GLY A 46 15.56 2.24 -3.66
N THR A 47 14.44 1.64 -4.08
CA THR A 47 13.77 2.01 -5.35
C THR A 47 12.67 3.05 -5.21
N SER A 48 12.15 3.26 -4.00
CA SER A 48 11.04 4.19 -3.78
C SER A 48 11.43 5.64 -4.09
N PRO A 49 10.64 6.39 -4.88
CA PRO A 49 10.87 7.82 -5.04
C PRO A 49 10.67 8.59 -3.72
N LEU A 50 9.95 8.00 -2.76
CA LEU A 50 9.68 8.59 -1.45
C LEU A 50 10.78 8.31 -0.42
N LEU A 51 11.79 7.48 -0.75
CA LEU A 51 12.85 7.09 0.17
C LEU A 51 13.61 8.31 0.70
N ASN A 52 14.03 9.19 -0.20
CA ASN A 52 14.80 10.41 0.10
C ASN A 52 13.94 11.68 0.08
N GLU A 53 12.62 11.55 0.26
CA GLU A 53 11.72 12.70 0.36
C GLU A 53 11.82 13.34 1.76
N HIS A 54 12.01 14.65 1.82
CA HIS A 54 12.16 15.40 3.08
C HIS A 54 11.41 16.75 3.08
N ARG A 55 10.67 17.07 2.02
CA ARG A 55 9.81 18.26 2.03
C ARG A 55 8.79 18.16 3.15
N LYS A 56 8.44 19.30 3.75
CA LYS A 56 7.41 19.39 4.78
C LYS A 56 6.03 19.14 4.16
N GLY A 57 5.25 18.29 4.79
CA GLY A 57 3.92 17.90 4.34
C GLY A 57 3.43 16.59 4.96
N ILE A 58 2.44 15.99 4.30
CA ILE A 58 1.81 14.72 4.66
C ILE A 58 2.03 13.73 3.52
N PHE A 59 2.44 12.51 3.86
CA PHE A 59 2.42 11.38 2.94
C PHE A 59 1.00 10.83 2.89
N ALA A 60 0.40 10.86 1.71
CA ALA A 60 -0.94 10.35 1.46
C ALA A 60 -0.89 8.97 0.80
N CYS A 61 -1.96 8.18 0.97
CA CYS A 61 -2.12 6.90 0.29
C CYS A 61 -2.22 7.13 -1.21
N ALA A 62 -1.34 6.50 -2.00
CA ALA A 62 -1.35 6.64 -3.47
C ALA A 62 -2.63 6.09 -4.14
N GLY A 63 -3.45 5.31 -3.43
CA GLY A 63 -4.74 4.84 -3.93
C GLY A 63 -5.90 5.79 -3.59
N CYS A 64 -6.07 6.13 -2.31
CA CYS A 64 -7.27 6.83 -1.83
C CYS A 64 -7.05 8.27 -1.38
N ASP A 65 -5.84 8.81 -1.50
CA ASP A 65 -5.44 10.17 -1.12
C ASP A 65 -5.64 10.53 0.36
N LEU A 66 -6.01 9.57 1.21
CA LEU A 66 -6.12 9.78 2.65
C LEU A 66 -4.73 9.99 3.28
N PRO A 67 -4.61 10.87 4.29
CA PRO A 67 -3.35 11.13 4.97
C PRO A 67 -2.90 9.91 5.77
N VAL A 68 -1.62 9.54 5.67
CA VAL A 68 -1.06 8.36 6.37
C VAL A 68 0.01 8.76 7.37
N TYR A 69 1.04 9.51 6.94
CA TYR A 69 2.17 9.88 7.81
C TYR A 69 2.52 11.36 7.70
N SER A 70 2.94 11.96 8.82
CA SER A 70 3.55 13.30 8.81
C SER A 70 5.00 13.22 8.39
N SER A 71 5.45 14.17 7.55
CA SER A 71 6.88 14.36 7.27
C SER A 71 7.71 14.64 8.53
N GLU A 72 7.09 15.09 9.62
CA GLU A 72 7.77 15.34 10.90
C GLU A 72 8.25 14.07 11.59
N THR A 73 7.60 12.93 11.31
CA THR A 73 7.98 11.65 11.90
C THR A 73 8.82 10.80 10.94
N LYS A 74 9.07 11.27 9.72
CA LYS A 74 9.97 10.58 8.78
C LYS A 74 11.41 10.61 9.30
N PHE A 75 12.09 9.48 9.21
CA PHE A 75 13.52 9.36 9.51
C PHE A 75 14.21 8.38 8.57
N ASP A 76 15.53 8.51 8.44
CA ASP A 76 16.35 7.65 7.59
C ASP A 76 16.85 6.46 8.40
N SER A 77 16.11 5.36 8.31
CA SER A 77 16.38 4.12 9.06
C SER A 77 17.51 3.27 8.48
N GLY A 78 17.89 3.51 7.22
CA GLY A 78 18.85 2.67 6.48
C GLY A 78 18.28 1.32 6.02
N THR A 79 16.97 1.08 6.15
CA THR A 79 16.34 -0.19 5.77
C THR A 79 16.17 -0.35 4.25
N GLY A 80 16.12 0.77 3.52
CA GLY A 80 15.81 0.81 2.09
C GLY A 80 14.38 1.24 1.76
N TRP A 81 13.53 1.53 2.75
CA TRP A 81 12.16 2.04 2.55
C TRP A 81 11.86 3.26 3.45
N PRO A 82 10.89 4.12 3.07
CA PRO A 82 10.41 5.21 3.93
C PRO A 82 10.02 4.70 5.32
N SER A 83 10.50 5.35 6.38
CA SER A 83 10.29 4.94 7.76
C SER A 83 9.76 6.10 8.61
N PHE A 84 8.80 5.81 9.49
CA PHE A 84 8.06 6.78 10.32
C PHE A 84 7.86 6.22 11.75
N TRP A 85 7.74 7.08 12.76
CA TRP A 85 7.43 6.73 14.16
C TRP A 85 6.14 7.38 14.68
#